data_AF-R6QT88-F1
#
_entry.id   AF-R6QT88-F1
#
_cell.length_a   1.000
_cell.length_b   1.000
_cell.length_c   1.000
_cell.angle_alpha   90.00
_cell.angle_beta   90.00
_cell.angle_gamma   90.00
#
_symmetry.space_group_name_H-M   'P 1'
#
loop_
_entity.id
_entity.type
_entity.pdbx_description
1 polymer ?
#
loop_
_entity_poly.entity_id
_entity_poly.type
_entity_poly.pdbx_seq_one_letter_code
_entity_poly.pdbx_strand_id
1 'polypeptide(L)' 'MEQDIIEYTMHAACNGTAEESYGDIINMAHHVSETRPHMTMEGRAAQFASFAALKGYDRAIKDADEEAVTAVKDEYR' A
#
# COMPACT_ATOMS: atom_id res chain seq x y z
N MET A 1 12.85 37.21 -18.39
CA MET A 1 13.67 36.75 -17.24
C MET A 1 12.92 36.81 -15.92
N GLU A 2 12.33 37.94 -15.50
CA GLU A 2 11.48 37.95 -14.29
C GLU A 2 10.07 37.40 -14.54
N GLN A 3 9.52 37.61 -15.74
CA GLN A 3 8.22 37.06 -16.16
C GLN A 3 8.26 35.51 -16.29
N ASP A 4 9.39 34.95 -16.73
CA ASP A 4 9.58 33.49 -16.87
C ASP A 4 9.67 32.78 -15.51
N ILE A 5 10.19 33.45 -14.47
CA ILE A 5 10.30 32.89 -13.12
C ILE A 5 8.92 32.81 -12.46
N ILE A 6 8.05 33.79 -12.70
CA ILE A 6 6.68 33.79 -12.20
C ILE A 6 5.88 32.65 -12.86
N GLU A 7 6.03 32.45 -14.17
CA GLU A 7 5.35 31.36 -14.90
C GLU A 7 5.82 29.96 -14.44
N TYR A 8 7.14 29.77 -14.24
CA TYR A 8 7.70 28.52 -13.71
C TYR A 8 7.22 28.20 -12.28
N THR A 9 7.11 29.23 -11.42
CA THR A 9 6.64 29.06 -10.04
C THR A 9 5.15 28.74 -9.98
N MET A 10 4.33 29.34 -10.86
CA MET A 10 2.91 29.04 -10.99
C MET A 10 2.66 27.64 -11.56
N HIS A 11 3.51 27.17 -12.50
CA HIS A 11 3.39 25.83 -13.08
C HIS A 11 3.90 24.72 -12.13
N ALA A 12 4.83 25.01 -11.22
CA ALA A 12 5.27 24.09 -10.17
C ALA A 12 4.21 23.86 -9.08
N ALA A 13 3.26 24.79 -8.94
CA ALA A 13 2.07 24.63 -8.10
C ALA A 13 0.95 23.81 -8.79
N CYS A 14 1.11 23.44 -10.07
CA CYS A 14 0.18 22.61 -10.83
C CYS A 14 0.43 21.10 -10.68
N ASN A 15 0.83 20.65 -9.49
CA ASN A 15 0.42 19.29 -9.08
C ASN A 15 -0.92 19.47 -8.38
N GLY A 16 -1.99 19.54 -9.19
CA GLY A 16 -3.36 19.62 -8.70
C GLY A 16 -3.63 18.54 -7.66
N THR A 17 -4.54 18.82 -6.73
CA THR A 17 -4.87 17.84 -5.68
C THR A 17 -5.33 16.53 -6.34
N ALA A 18 -5.15 15.39 -5.67
CA ALA A 18 -5.59 14.10 -6.20
C ALA A 18 -7.08 14.10 -6.60
N GLU A 19 -7.87 14.96 -5.93
CA GLU A 19 -9.28 15.18 -6.18
C GLU A 19 -9.55 15.96 -7.48
N GLU A 20 -8.69 16.92 -7.85
CA GLU A 20 -8.77 17.61 -9.14
C GLU A 20 -8.28 16.74 -10.31
N SER A 21 -7.26 15.92 -10.07
CA SER A 21 -6.63 15.11 -11.12
C SER A 21 -7.40 13.82 -11.44
N TYR A 22 -8.07 13.23 -10.45
CA TYR A 22 -8.68 11.90 -10.55
C TYR A 22 -10.07 11.81 -9.89
N GLY A 23 -10.69 12.94 -9.53
CA GLY A 23 -11.97 12.96 -8.80
C GLY A 23 -13.13 12.28 -9.53
N ASP A 24 -13.07 12.21 -10.86
CA ASP A 24 -14.03 11.53 -11.72
C ASP A 24 -13.92 9.99 -11.67
N ILE A 25 -12.77 9.44 -11.28
CA ILE A 25 -12.52 7.99 -11.26
C ILE A 25 -12.26 7.40 -9.87
N ILE A 26 -11.81 8.19 -8.89
CA ILE A 26 -11.31 7.68 -7.60
C ILE A 26 -12.39 7.01 -6.74
N ASN A 27 -13.65 7.41 -6.91
CA ASN A 27 -14.81 6.89 -6.16
C ASN A 27 -15.64 5.87 -6.96
N MET A 28 -15.15 5.42 -8.12
CA MET A 28 -15.86 4.43 -8.92
C MET A 28 -15.81 3.05 -8.26
N ALA A 29 -16.86 2.26 -8.47
CA ALA A 29 -16.89 0.88 -8.01
C ALA A 29 -15.72 0.08 -8.62
N HIS A 30 -14.93 -0.57 -7.78
CA HIS A 30 -13.85 -1.44 -8.26
C HIS A 30 -14.45 -2.62 -9.03
N HIS A 31 -14.09 -2.74 -10.30
CA HIS A 31 -14.52 -3.86 -11.13
C HIS A 31 -13.94 -5.17 -10.60
N VAL A 32 -14.82 -6.16 -10.39
CA VAL A 32 -14.45 -7.54 -10.07
C VAL A 32 -14.84 -8.44 -11.25
N SER A 33 -13.92 -9.27 -11.70
CA SER A 33 -14.20 -10.19 -12.81
C SER A 33 -15.21 -11.26 -12.41
N GLU A 34 -16.25 -11.44 -13.23
CA GLU A 34 -17.26 -12.49 -13.03
C GLU A 34 -16.72 -13.90 -13.24
N THR A 35 -15.72 -14.06 -14.14
CA THR A 35 -15.18 -15.37 -14.54
C THR A 35 -13.88 -15.72 -13.84
N ARG A 36 -13.16 -14.72 -13.32
CA ARG A 36 -11.86 -14.90 -12.66
C ARG A 36 -11.95 -14.34 -11.24
N PRO A 37 -12.51 -15.11 -10.29
CA PRO A 37 -12.64 -14.67 -8.92
C PRO A 37 -11.26 -14.41 -8.30
N HIS A 38 -11.21 -13.48 -7.35
CA HIS A 38 -9.99 -13.25 -6.58
C HIS A 38 -9.63 -14.49 -5.75
N MET A 39 -8.32 -14.69 -5.55
CA MET A 39 -7.83 -15.74 -4.68
C MET A 39 -8.30 -15.52 -3.24
N THR A 40 -8.84 -16.56 -2.62
CA THR A 40 -9.29 -16.53 -1.22
C THR A 40 -8.13 -16.25 -0.27
N MET A 41 -8.42 -15.84 0.96
CA MET A 41 -7.35 -15.60 1.94
C MET A 41 -6.56 -16.87 2.26
N GLU A 42 -7.22 -18.02 2.31
CA GLU A 42 -6.58 -19.33 2.50
C GLU A 42 -5.69 -19.67 1.30
N GLY A 43 -6.15 -19.42 0.08
CA GLY A 43 -5.35 -19.60 -1.14
C GLY A 43 -4.11 -18.70 -1.15
N ARG A 44 -4.23 -17.48 -0.62
CA ARG A 44 -3.09 -16.57 -0.41
C ARG A 44 -2.14 -17.13 0.65
N ALA A 45 -2.66 -17.61 1.77
CA ALA A 45 -1.86 -18.20 2.85
C ALA A 45 -1.13 -19.48 2.43
N ALA A 46 -1.73 -20.29 1.55
CA ALA A 46 -1.13 -21.51 1.04
C ALA A 46 0.18 -21.27 0.27
N GLN A 47 0.40 -20.07 -0.27
CA GLN A 47 1.69 -19.69 -0.89
C GLN A 47 2.85 -19.77 0.13
N PHE A 48 2.54 -19.57 1.42
CA PHE A 48 3.49 -19.65 2.52
C PHE A 48 3.57 -21.05 3.16
N ALA A 49 2.88 -22.05 2.61
CA ALA A 49 2.88 -23.41 3.16
C ALA A 49 4.27 -24.07 3.14
N SER A 50 5.19 -23.65 2.25
CA SER A 50 6.57 -24.12 2.22
C SER A 50 7.31 -23.87 3.54
N PHE A 51 6.98 -22.81 4.27
CA PHE A 51 7.58 -22.49 5.56
C PHE A 51 7.03 -23.34 6.71
N ALA A 52 5.90 -24.03 6.54
CA ALA A 52 5.33 -24.88 7.59
C ALA A 52 6.22 -26.09 7.96
N ALA A 53 7.13 -26.47 7.05
CA ALA A 53 8.12 -27.51 7.28
C ALA A 53 9.24 -27.08 8.23
N LEU A 54 9.49 -25.77 8.38
CA LEU A 54 10.49 -25.23 9.32
C LEU A 54 9.92 -25.30 10.75
N LYS A 55 10.30 -26.34 11.50
CA LYS A 55 10.00 -26.44 12.93
C LYS A 55 11.12 -25.79 13.76
N GLY A 56 10.76 -25.13 14.87
CA GLY A 56 11.72 -24.56 15.82
C GLY A 56 11.99 -23.05 15.70
N TYR A 57 11.36 -22.34 14.75
CA TYR A 57 11.47 -20.88 14.61
C TYR A 57 10.40 -20.10 15.38
N ASP A 58 9.59 -20.76 16.21
CA ASP A 58 8.46 -20.13 16.92
C ASP A 58 8.90 -18.94 17.78
N ARG A 59 10.12 -19.00 18.34
CA ARG A 59 10.70 -17.88 19.09
C ARG A 59 11.08 -16.71 18.19
N ALA A 60 11.75 -16.99 17.07
CA ALA A 60 12.17 -15.96 16.11
C ALA A 60 10.97 -15.26 15.44
N ILE A 61 9.89 -16.01 15.18
CA ILE A 61 8.64 -15.45 14.66
C ILE A 61 7.99 -14.52 15.68
N LYS A 62 7.92 -14.93 16.95
CA LYS A 62 7.40 -14.07 18.03
C LYS A 62 8.21 -12.79 18.22
N ASP A 63 9.54 -12.92 18.25
CA ASP A 63 10.42 -11.76 18.40
C ASP A 63 10.22 -10.77 17.22
N ALA A 64 10.06 -11.28 15.99
CA ALA A 64 9.78 -10.46 14.81
C ALA A 64 8.38 -9.82 14.81
N ASP A 65 7.36 -10.54 15.27
CA ASP A 65 5.99 -10.01 15.43
C ASP A 65 5.98 -8.86 16.45
N GLU A 66 6.69 -9.02 17.57
CA GLU A 66 6.82 -7.97 18.58
C GLU A 66 7.53 -6.73 18.02
N GLU A 67 8.63 -6.91 17.29
CA GLU A 67 9.36 -5.81 16.63
C GLU A 67 8.46 -5.07 15.63
N ALA A 68 7.76 -5.79 14.75
CA ALA A 68 6.85 -5.19 13.78
C ALA A 68 5.72 -4.39 14.46
N VAL A 69 5.12 -4.93 15.52
CA VAL A 69 4.08 -4.24 16.30
C VAL A 69 4.63 -2.98 16.97
N THR A 70 5.86 -3.02 17.50
CA THR A 70 6.49 -1.83 18.09
C THR A 70 6.78 -0.75 17.05
N ALA A 71 7.33 -1.12 15.89
CA ALA A 71 7.63 -0.17 14.81
C ALA A 71 6.37 0.55 14.33
N VAL A 72 5.26 -0.18 14.17
CA VAL A 72 3.96 0.42 13.83
C VAL A 72 3.46 1.35 14.95
N LYS A 73 3.59 0.94 16.22
CA LYS A 73 3.15 1.78 17.36
C LYS A 73 3.95 3.08 17.48
N ASP A 74 5.25 3.03 17.21
CA ASP A 74 6.11 4.20 17.27
C ASP A 74 5.85 5.16 16.09
N GLU A 75 5.39 4.66 14.95
CA GLU A 75 4.94 5.49 13.82
C GLU A 75 3.65 6.29 14.14
N TYR A 76 2.78 5.74 15.01
CA TYR A 76 1.54 6.41 15.45
C TYR A 76 1.71 7.23 16.76
N ARG A 77 2.95 7.44 17.22
CA ARG A 77 3.27 8.21 18.42
C ARG A 77 3.74 9.63 18.09
#